data_AF-A0A958IVT5-F1
#
_entry.id   AF-A0A958IVT5-F1
#
_cell.length_a   1.000
_cell.length_b   1.000
_cell.length_c   1.000
_cell.angle_alpha   90.00
_cell.angle_beta   90.00
_cell.angle_gamma   90.00
#
_symmetry.space_group_name_H-M   'P 1'
#
loop_
_entity.id
_entity.type
_entity.pdbx_description
1 polymer ?
#
loop_
_entity_poly.entity_id
_entity_poly.type
_entity_poly.pdbx_seq_one_letter_code
_entity_poly.pdbx_strand_id
1 'polypeptide(L)'
;CTENRERRPPHGHSLEDLLASYQKGGGRLQCRRCFREVEVRPLLEPLLEPREKLLQRMREAGGEIPALDARTAAEALLPAGKSRAPKPIPAEDKPEIYLSYGWEPESQKLAAKLEEAFRQKALLLRRDSSEVKYKDSIREFMKRIGRSRYGVAIISDHYLRSPYCMFELLQMAEQPDFYDRIFPIVQPDAAIFKPLERIRYIEHWEGQIAALEAAMKKVSSANLQGFREDIDLYTAIRAMIARILEIFTDMRVLTPPEVEQHGYIPLLDAIEAKMRQDREKPR
;
A
#
# COMPACT_ATOMS: atom_id res chain seq x y z
N CYS A 1 11.93 -5.24 31.55
CA CYS A 1 11.66 -5.38 33.00
C CYS A 1 10.61 -6.47 33.20
N THR A 2 11.00 -7.63 33.74
CA THR A 2 10.11 -8.77 34.07
C THR A 2 9.77 -8.87 35.55
N GLU A 3 10.24 -7.95 36.38
CA GLU A 3 9.95 -7.94 37.83
C GLU A 3 8.64 -7.23 38.17
N ASN A 4 7.54 -7.66 37.56
CA ASN A 4 6.24 -7.44 38.18
C ASN A 4 5.55 -8.79 38.30
N ARG A 5 5.15 -9.15 39.53
CA ARG A 5 4.42 -10.39 39.85
C ARG A 5 3.07 -10.50 39.13
N GLU A 6 2.69 -9.49 38.36
CA GLU A 6 1.60 -9.51 37.40
C GLU A 6 2.16 -9.69 35.99
N ARG A 7 1.71 -10.75 35.30
CA ARG A 7 2.05 -11.09 33.90
C ARG A 7 1.66 -9.97 32.92
N ARG A 8 2.37 -8.85 32.92
CA ARG A 8 2.21 -7.74 31.96
C ARG A 8 3.30 -7.83 30.89
N PRO A 9 2.99 -7.51 29.63
CA PRO A 9 3.97 -7.57 28.55
C PRO A 9 5.14 -6.61 28.83
N PRO A 10 6.37 -6.99 28.44
CA PRO A 10 7.54 -6.13 28.60
C PRO A 10 7.33 -4.80 27.86
N HIS A 11 7.78 -3.71 28.48
CA HIS A 11 7.73 -2.40 27.85
C HIS A 11 8.75 -2.37 26.70
N GLY A 12 8.25 -2.21 25.47
CA GLY A 12 9.09 -2.01 24.29
C GLY A 12 9.58 -0.58 24.19
N HIS A 13 10.81 -0.41 23.75
CA HIS A 13 11.36 0.88 23.32
C HIS A 13 11.40 0.90 21.79
N SER A 14 11.06 2.02 21.16
CA SER A 14 11.21 2.15 19.72
C SER A 14 12.69 2.12 19.34
N LEU A 15 13.04 1.62 18.15
CA LEU A 15 14.43 1.62 17.68
C LEU A 15 14.99 3.05 17.62
N GLU A 16 14.17 4.03 17.28
CA GLU A 16 14.53 5.45 17.27
C GLU A 16 14.89 5.96 18.67
N ASP A 17 14.11 5.60 19.70
CA ASP A 17 14.42 5.96 21.10
C ASP A 17 15.72 5.29 21.59
N LEU A 18 15.94 4.03 21.18
CA LEU A 18 17.17 3.29 21.48
C LEU A 18 18.39 3.97 20.85
N LEU A 19 18.29 4.36 19.57
CA LEU A 19 19.35 5.04 18.83
C LEU A 19 19.61 6.45 19.34
N ALA A 20 18.56 7.22 19.64
CA ALA A 20 18.69 8.56 20.21
C ALA A 20 19.37 8.52 21.59
N SER A 21 19.05 7.53 22.42
CA SER A 21 19.71 7.33 23.72
C SER A 21 21.16 6.88 23.59
N TYR A 22 21.47 6.08 22.57
CA TYR A 22 22.83 5.69 22.25
C TYR A 22 23.68 6.92 21.89
N GLN A 23 23.16 7.77 21.00
CA GLN A 23 23.82 8.99 20.52
C GLN A 23 23.99 10.06 21.61
N LYS A 24 23.04 10.18 22.55
CA LYS A 24 23.01 11.27 23.55
C LYS A 24 23.87 11.03 24.80
N GLY A 25 24.26 9.81 25.13
CA GLY A 25 24.87 9.60 26.45
C GLY A 25 25.42 8.21 26.77
N GLY A 26 25.75 7.40 25.76
CA GLY A 26 26.52 6.18 25.99
C GLY A 26 25.72 4.89 26.18
N GLY A 27 24.47 4.83 25.69
CA GLY A 27 23.74 3.57 25.56
C GLY A 27 23.14 3.03 26.86
N ARG A 28 22.83 3.91 27.82
CA ARG A 28 22.01 3.57 28.99
C ARG A 28 20.61 4.14 28.84
N LEU A 29 19.62 3.31 29.10
CA LEU A 29 18.21 3.68 29.06
C LEU A 29 17.55 3.42 30.40
N GLN A 30 16.88 4.44 30.93
CA GLN A 30 16.02 4.25 32.08
C GLN A 30 14.64 3.75 31.62
N CYS A 31 14.23 2.60 32.13
CA CYS A 31 12.89 2.10 31.87
C CYS A 31 11.86 3.02 32.54
N ARG A 32 10.94 3.61 31.76
CA ARG A 32 9.88 4.51 32.27
C ARG A 32 8.89 3.86 33.24
N ARG A 33 8.97 2.54 33.41
CA ARG A 33 8.03 1.73 34.19
C ARG A 33 8.58 1.26 35.53
N CYS A 34 9.85 0.84 35.55
CA CYS A 34 10.54 0.33 36.74
C CYS A 34 11.68 1.26 37.20
N PHE A 35 11.94 2.36 36.47
CA PHE A 35 12.99 3.34 36.70
C PHE A 35 14.43 2.77 36.79
N ARG A 36 14.61 1.50 36.44
CA ARG A 36 15.93 0.85 36.33
C ARG A 36 16.62 1.26 35.05
N GLU A 37 17.93 1.48 35.14
CA GLU A 37 18.80 1.65 33.99
C GLU A 37 19.14 0.29 33.35
N VAL A 38 19.18 0.26 32.02
CA VAL A 38 19.60 -0.89 31.22
C VAL A 38 20.65 -0.43 30.22
N GLU A 39 21.76 -1.14 30.14
CA GLU A 39 22.76 -0.94 29.10
C GLU A 39 22.31 -1.61 27.81
N VAL A 40 22.12 -0.82 26.75
CA VAL A 40 21.65 -1.28 25.44
C VAL A 40 22.75 -1.26 24.38
N ARG A 41 23.94 -0.77 24.70
CA ARG A 41 25.09 -0.73 23.78
C ARG A 41 25.41 -2.10 23.17
N PRO A 42 25.52 -3.21 23.93
CA PRO A 42 25.82 -4.53 23.36
C PRO A 42 24.75 -5.04 22.38
N LEU A 43 23.52 -4.54 22.48
CA LEU A 43 22.41 -4.92 21.61
C LEU A 43 22.37 -4.11 20.31
N LEU A 44 22.84 -2.86 20.35
CA LEU A 44 22.78 -1.94 19.21
C LEU A 44 24.06 -1.94 18.38
N GLU A 45 25.22 -2.19 18.99
CA GLU A 45 26.53 -2.16 18.33
C GLU A 45 26.61 -3.09 17.10
N PRO A 46 26.08 -4.34 17.12
CA PRO A 46 26.05 -5.19 15.92
C PRO A 46 25.17 -4.68 14.78
N LEU A 47 24.16 -3.85 15.09
CA LEU A 47 23.24 -3.25 14.11
C LEU A 47 23.79 -1.95 13.52
N LEU A 48 24.78 -1.35 14.18
CA LEU A 48 25.39 -0.07 13.82
C LEU A 48 26.77 -0.24 13.18
N GLU A 49 27.41 -1.41 13.30
CA GLU A 49 28.65 -1.69 12.61
C GLU A 49 28.45 -1.70 11.07
N PRO A 50 29.31 -0.99 10.32
CA PRO A 50 29.34 -1.11 8.87
C PRO A 50 29.50 -2.57 8.47
N ARG A 51 28.68 -3.02 7.52
CA ARG A 51 28.63 -4.42 7.05
C ARG A 51 30.01 -5.00 6.74
N GLU A 52 30.94 -4.18 6.26
CA GLU A 52 32.32 -4.56 5.96
C GLU A 52 33.13 -4.98 7.20
N LYS A 53 32.97 -4.29 8.33
CA LYS A 53 33.65 -4.64 9.59
C LYS A 53 33.11 -5.91 10.22
N LEU A 54 31.79 -6.10 10.17
CA LEU A 54 31.14 -7.34 10.61
C LEU A 54 31.65 -8.53 9.79
N LEU A 55 31.71 -8.39 8.47
CA LEU A 55 32.23 -9.41 7.56
C LEU A 55 33.71 -9.72 7.80
N GLN A 56 34.53 -8.70 8.12
CA GLN A 56 35.94 -8.88 8.41
C GLN A 56 36.19 -9.66 9.70
N ARG A 57 35.48 -9.33 10.79
CA ARG A 57 35.54 -10.07 12.06
C ARG A 57 35.12 -11.54 11.90
N MET A 58 34.10 -11.81 11.08
CA MET A 58 33.66 -13.17 10.80
C MET A 58 34.72 -14.00 10.04
N ARG A 59 35.49 -13.38 9.14
CA ARG A 59 36.62 -14.03 8.45
C ARG A 59 37.79 -14.29 9.40
N GLU A 60 38.11 -13.32 10.26
CA GLU A 60 39.20 -13.42 11.24
C GLU A 60 38.92 -14.47 12.33
N ALA A 61 37.64 -14.71 12.66
CA ALA A 61 37.19 -15.78 13.55
C ALA A 61 37.23 -17.19 12.92
N GLY A 62 37.76 -17.34 11.70
CA GLY A 62 37.91 -18.62 11.01
C GLY A 62 36.61 -19.22 10.46
N GLY A 63 35.54 -18.42 10.36
CA GLY A 63 34.28 -18.86 9.76
C GLY A 63 34.33 -18.78 8.24
N GLU A 64 34.15 -19.91 7.55
CA GLU A 64 33.85 -19.88 6.11
C GLU A 64 32.53 -19.13 5.89
N ILE A 65 32.54 -18.16 4.98
CA ILE A 65 31.32 -17.48 4.53
C ILE A 65 30.73 -18.33 3.40
N PRO A 66 29.60 -19.02 3.59
CA PRO A 66 28.94 -19.69 2.48
C PRO A 66 28.47 -18.63 1.49
N ALA A 67 28.68 -18.88 0.20
CA ALA A 67 28.00 -18.10 -0.82
C ALA A 67 26.49 -18.21 -0.54
N LEU A 68 25.84 -17.09 -0.23
CA LEU A 68 24.41 -17.02 -0.01
C LEU A 68 23.70 -17.28 -1.34
N ASP A 69 23.48 -18.55 -1.65
CA ASP A 69 22.27 -18.90 -2.34
C ASP A 69 21.12 -18.73 -1.33
N ALA A 70 20.05 -18.06 -1.75
CA ALA A 70 18.93 -17.71 -0.87
C ALA A 70 18.07 -18.92 -0.45
N ARG A 71 18.38 -20.13 -0.94
CA ARG A 71 17.63 -21.36 -0.62
C ARG A 71 18.26 -22.11 0.56
N THR A 72 19.59 -22.21 0.62
CA THR A 72 20.30 -23.04 1.59
C THR A 72 20.30 -22.44 3.01
N ALA A 73 20.25 -21.10 3.14
CA ALA A 73 20.17 -20.45 4.46
C ALA A 73 18.84 -20.71 5.21
N ALA A 74 17.77 -21.06 4.50
CA ALA A 74 16.46 -21.34 5.09
C ALA A 74 16.35 -22.77 5.66
N GLU A 75 17.12 -23.72 5.14
CA GLU A 75 17.02 -25.13 5.55
C GLU A 75 17.92 -25.50 6.74
N ALA A 76 18.99 -24.73 7.01
CA ALA A 76 19.97 -25.05 8.06
C ALA A 76 19.56 -24.65 9.51
N LEU A 77 18.42 -23.95 9.69
CA LEU A 77 18.00 -23.41 10.99
C LEU A 77 16.87 -24.21 11.69
N LEU A 78 16.50 -25.39 11.18
CA LEU A 78 15.51 -26.24 11.83
C LEU A 78 16.18 -27.35 12.65
N PRO A 79 15.99 -27.40 13.99
CA PRO A 79 16.42 -28.56 14.75
C PRO A 79 15.53 -29.76 14.42
N ALA A 80 16.16 -30.89 14.14
CA ALA A 80 15.51 -32.17 14.00
C ALA A 80 14.91 -32.62 15.34
N GLY A 81 13.58 -32.55 15.45
CA GLY A 81 12.87 -33.01 16.64
C GLY A 81 11.37 -33.02 16.42
N LYS A 82 10.81 -34.22 16.28
CA LYS A 82 9.36 -34.47 16.18
C LYS A 82 8.64 -33.97 17.44
N SER A 83 8.04 -32.80 17.37
CA SER A 83 6.90 -32.42 18.19
C SER A 83 5.98 -31.61 17.31
N ARG A 84 4.71 -32.00 17.21
CA ARG A 84 3.70 -31.29 16.42
C ARG A 84 3.52 -29.90 17.03
N ALA A 85 4.24 -28.92 16.48
CA ALA A 85 3.97 -27.52 16.74
C ALA A 85 2.50 -27.24 16.37
N PRO A 86 1.78 -26.44 17.16
CA PRO A 86 0.46 -25.97 16.75
C PRO A 86 0.63 -25.27 15.40
N LYS A 87 -0.30 -25.54 14.47
CA LYS A 87 -0.31 -24.92 13.13
C LYS A 87 -0.02 -23.42 13.27
N PRO A 88 0.89 -22.84 12.47
CA PRO A 88 1.07 -21.39 12.45
C PRO A 88 -0.30 -20.75 12.22
N ILE A 89 -0.69 -19.85 13.13
CA ILE A 89 -1.89 -19.03 12.97
C ILE A 89 -1.66 -18.21 11.69
N PRO A 90 -2.59 -18.21 10.72
CA PRO A 90 -2.44 -17.46 9.48
C PRO A 90 -2.20 -15.97 9.75
N ALA A 91 -1.45 -15.31 8.88
CA ALA A 91 -1.26 -13.85 8.87
C ALA A 91 -2.53 -13.09 8.43
N GLU A 92 -3.71 -13.54 8.84
CA GLU A 92 -5.00 -12.90 8.60
C GLU A 92 -5.41 -12.18 9.88
N ASP A 93 -5.30 -10.84 9.91
CA ASP A 93 -6.11 -9.99 10.81
C ASP A 93 -5.82 -8.48 10.65
N LYS A 94 -4.82 -8.07 9.87
CA LYS A 94 -4.70 -6.68 9.42
C LYS A 94 -5.42 -6.51 8.08
N PRO A 95 -6.47 -5.69 8.00
CA PRO A 95 -7.15 -5.46 6.75
C PRO A 95 -6.22 -4.74 5.77
N GLU A 96 -6.10 -5.26 4.55
CA GLU A 96 -5.26 -4.67 3.52
C GLU A 96 -5.95 -3.46 2.90
N ILE A 97 -5.25 -2.33 2.87
CA ILE A 97 -5.71 -1.09 2.27
C ILE A 97 -4.91 -0.91 0.98
N TYR A 98 -5.58 -0.68 -0.14
CA TYR A 98 -4.93 -0.52 -1.43
C TYR A 98 -4.92 0.94 -1.88
N LEU A 99 -3.80 1.41 -2.42
CA LEU A 99 -3.64 2.73 -3.03
C LEU A 99 -3.61 2.61 -4.55
N SER A 100 -4.64 3.15 -5.20
CA SER A 100 -4.70 3.36 -6.64
C SER A 100 -4.31 4.81 -6.98
N TYR A 101 -3.35 4.99 -7.88
CA TYR A 101 -2.85 6.32 -8.26
C TYR A 101 -2.17 6.30 -9.64
N GLY A 102 -2.11 7.45 -10.30
CA GLY A 102 -1.35 7.60 -11.55
C GLY A 102 0.15 7.77 -11.31
N TRP A 103 0.98 7.37 -12.26
CA TRP A 103 2.45 7.41 -12.12
C TRP A 103 3.07 8.77 -12.45
N GLU A 104 2.29 9.84 -12.57
CA GLU A 104 2.81 11.20 -12.69
C GLU A 104 3.53 11.63 -11.40
N PRO A 105 4.56 12.50 -11.49
CA PRO A 105 5.41 12.88 -10.35
C PRO A 105 4.64 13.39 -9.13
N GLU A 106 3.57 14.14 -9.34
CA GLU A 106 2.72 14.73 -8.32
C GLU A 106 2.02 13.63 -7.49
N SER A 107 1.38 12.68 -8.18
CA SER A 107 0.73 11.52 -7.56
C SER A 107 1.72 10.60 -6.87
N GLN A 108 2.92 10.39 -7.43
CA GLN A 108 3.98 9.61 -6.76
C GLN A 108 4.43 10.25 -5.44
N LYS A 109 4.62 11.58 -5.42
CA LYS A 109 4.98 12.31 -4.19
C LYS A 109 3.89 12.19 -3.14
N LEU A 110 2.62 12.32 -3.55
CA LEU A 110 1.48 12.18 -2.65
C LEU A 110 1.36 10.74 -2.12
N ALA A 111 1.53 9.73 -2.98
CA ALA A 111 1.53 8.33 -2.59
C ALA A 111 2.60 8.05 -1.51
N ALA A 112 3.82 8.54 -1.68
CA ALA A 112 4.88 8.37 -0.68
C ALA A 112 4.54 9.02 0.67
N LYS A 113 3.89 10.20 0.66
CA LYS A 113 3.41 10.86 1.89
C LYS A 113 2.30 10.05 2.58
N LEU A 114 1.38 9.47 1.82
CA LEU A 114 0.33 8.60 2.35
C LEU A 114 0.93 7.34 2.95
N GLU A 115 1.88 6.68 2.28
CA GLU A 115 2.55 5.49 2.83
C GLU A 115 3.16 5.76 4.22
N GLU A 116 3.82 6.90 4.38
CA GLU A 116 4.40 7.30 5.66
C GLU A 116 3.32 7.58 6.72
N ALA A 117 2.24 8.27 6.36
CA ALA A 117 1.13 8.55 7.28
C ALA A 117 0.42 7.27 7.74
N PHE A 118 0.20 6.30 6.84
CA PHE A 118 -0.38 5.00 7.19
C PHE A 118 0.56 4.17 8.06
N ARG A 119 1.87 4.21 7.78
CA ARG A 119 2.91 3.54 8.57
C ARG A 119 2.90 4.03 10.03
N GLN A 120 2.75 5.33 10.25
CA GLN A 120 2.66 5.92 11.60
C GLN A 120 1.45 5.43 12.39
N LYS A 121 0.37 4.99 11.72
CA LYS A 121 -0.81 4.35 12.33
C LYS A 121 -0.73 2.81 12.38
N ALA A 122 0.41 2.23 11.99
CA ALA A 122 0.60 0.78 11.86
C ALA A 122 -0.42 0.09 10.91
N LEU A 123 -0.96 0.86 9.95
CA LEU A 123 -1.82 0.40 8.87
C LEU A 123 -0.97 0.06 7.64
N LEU A 124 -1.31 -1.03 6.96
CA LEU A 124 -0.60 -1.47 5.77
C LEU A 124 -1.29 -0.91 4.52
N LEU A 125 -0.67 0.11 3.91
CA LEU A 125 -1.04 0.63 2.60
C LEU A 125 -0.22 -0.09 1.52
N ARG A 126 -0.89 -0.81 0.62
CA ARG A 126 -0.27 -1.49 -0.52
C ARG A 126 -0.43 -0.65 -1.79
N ARG A 127 0.55 -0.68 -2.69
CA ARG A 127 0.49 -0.01 -4.00
C ARG A 127 1.13 -0.85 -5.09
N ASP A 128 0.76 -0.58 -6.34
CA ASP A 128 1.21 -1.31 -7.53
C ASP A 128 2.74 -1.45 -7.65
N SER A 129 3.46 -0.34 -7.46
CA SER A 129 4.91 -0.28 -7.70
C SER A 129 5.78 -1.16 -6.77
N SER A 130 5.22 -1.73 -5.70
CA SER A 130 5.96 -2.58 -4.75
C SER A 130 5.64 -4.08 -4.85
N GLU A 131 4.63 -4.48 -5.63
CA GLU A 131 4.18 -5.88 -5.69
C GLU A 131 4.22 -6.54 -7.08
N VAL A 132 4.18 -5.77 -8.17
CA VAL A 132 4.32 -6.32 -9.53
C VAL A 132 5.79 -6.42 -9.91
N LYS A 133 6.32 -7.64 -10.01
CA LYS A 133 7.69 -7.91 -10.43
C LYS A 133 7.77 -8.07 -11.94
N TYR A 134 9.01 -8.05 -12.46
CA TYR A 134 9.26 -8.31 -13.87
C TYR A 134 8.62 -9.64 -14.32
N LYS A 135 7.79 -9.57 -15.36
CA LYS A 135 6.98 -10.66 -15.96
C LYS A 135 5.72 -11.07 -15.18
N ASP A 136 5.35 -10.37 -14.11
CA ASP A 136 4.05 -10.58 -13.45
C ASP A 136 2.89 -10.05 -14.30
N SER A 137 1.71 -10.68 -14.17
CA SER A 137 0.49 -10.23 -14.85
C SER A 137 -0.12 -9.05 -14.11
N ILE A 138 0.04 -7.84 -14.67
CA ILE A 138 -0.60 -6.62 -14.15
C ILE A 138 -2.12 -6.82 -14.05
N ARG A 139 -2.74 -7.53 -15.02
CA ARG A 139 -4.19 -7.81 -15.01
C ARG A 139 -4.63 -8.65 -13.80
N GLU A 140 -3.89 -9.70 -13.44
CA GLU A 140 -4.24 -10.53 -12.27
C GLU A 140 -4.01 -9.78 -10.95
N PHE A 141 -2.96 -8.95 -10.90
CA PHE A 141 -2.74 -8.06 -9.78
C PHE A 141 -3.88 -7.05 -9.60
N MET A 142 -4.29 -6.36 -10.67
CA MET A 142 -5.40 -5.41 -10.66
C MET A 142 -6.75 -6.07 -10.29
N LYS A 143 -6.99 -7.34 -10.67
CA LYS A 143 -8.17 -8.10 -10.20
C LYS A 143 -8.14 -8.36 -8.69
N ARG A 144 -6.97 -8.66 -8.12
CA ARG A 144 -6.80 -8.84 -6.66
C ARG A 144 -7.15 -7.55 -5.92
N ILE A 145 -6.72 -6.42 -6.46
CA ILE A 145 -6.96 -5.09 -5.92
C ILE A 145 -8.43 -4.70 -5.90
N GLY A 146 -9.18 -5.02 -6.96
CA GLY A 146 -10.62 -4.79 -6.99
C GLY A 146 -11.37 -5.46 -5.82
N ARG A 147 -10.81 -6.55 -5.28
CA ARG A 147 -11.36 -7.25 -4.11
C ARG A 147 -10.94 -6.66 -2.76
N SER A 148 -10.07 -5.65 -2.75
CA SER A 148 -9.61 -5.01 -1.50
C SER A 148 -10.78 -4.38 -0.75
N ARG A 149 -10.85 -4.62 0.57
CA ARG A 149 -11.97 -4.12 1.38
C ARG A 149 -11.95 -2.60 1.56
N TYR A 150 -10.79 -1.96 1.40
CA TYR A 150 -10.58 -0.53 1.55
C TYR A 150 -9.65 -0.04 0.44
N GLY A 151 -10.16 0.80 -0.45
CA GLY A 151 -9.41 1.39 -1.56
C GLY A 151 -9.24 2.89 -1.36
N VAL A 152 -7.99 3.37 -1.35
CA VAL A 152 -7.66 4.80 -1.44
C VAL A 152 -7.35 5.10 -2.90
N ALA A 153 -7.98 6.12 -3.47
CA ALA A 153 -7.77 6.49 -4.87
C ALA A 153 -7.34 7.96 -4.99
N ILE A 154 -6.15 8.21 -5.55
CA ILE A 154 -5.70 9.57 -5.89
C ILE A 154 -6.21 9.91 -7.29
N ILE A 155 -7.24 10.74 -7.36
CA ILE A 155 -7.94 11.12 -8.60
C ILE A 155 -7.34 12.40 -9.18
N SER A 156 -6.51 12.26 -10.21
CA SER A 156 -5.95 13.35 -11.04
C SER A 156 -6.51 13.34 -12.47
N ASP A 157 -6.16 14.33 -13.28
CA ASP A 157 -6.51 14.29 -14.71
C ASP A 157 -5.85 13.10 -15.42
N HIS A 158 -4.58 12.85 -15.11
CA HIS A 158 -3.84 11.71 -15.64
C HIS A 158 -4.49 10.37 -15.23
N TYR A 159 -4.93 10.25 -13.98
CA TYR A 159 -5.65 9.08 -13.49
C TYR A 159 -6.91 8.80 -14.32
N LEU A 160 -7.76 9.81 -14.51
CA LEU A 160 -9.06 9.66 -15.20
C LEU A 160 -8.94 9.40 -16.71
N ARG A 161 -7.75 9.59 -17.29
CA ARG A 161 -7.42 9.29 -18.68
C ARG A 161 -6.61 8.00 -18.86
N SER A 162 -6.11 7.42 -17.78
CA SER A 162 -5.26 6.22 -17.81
C SER A 162 -6.10 4.94 -17.83
N PRO A 163 -5.93 4.06 -18.84
CA PRO A 163 -6.64 2.79 -18.90
C PRO A 163 -6.39 1.89 -17.69
N TYR A 164 -5.16 1.91 -17.14
CA TYR A 164 -4.80 1.10 -15.99
C TYR A 164 -5.48 1.58 -14.72
N CYS A 165 -5.41 2.88 -14.45
CA CYS A 165 -6.07 3.49 -13.28
C CYS A 165 -7.59 3.30 -13.34
N MET A 166 -8.19 3.53 -14.51
CA MET A 166 -9.63 3.36 -14.68
C MET A 166 -10.04 1.89 -14.63
N PHE A 167 -9.20 0.94 -15.08
CA PHE A 167 -9.47 -0.48 -14.88
C PHE A 167 -9.51 -0.83 -13.38
N GLU A 168 -8.53 -0.42 -12.59
CA GLU A 168 -8.54 -0.65 -11.13
C GLU A 168 -9.81 -0.09 -10.48
N LEU A 169 -10.18 1.13 -10.86
CA LEU A 169 -11.36 1.81 -10.35
C LEU A 169 -12.66 1.07 -10.72
N LEU A 170 -12.77 0.59 -11.96
CA LEU A 170 -13.88 -0.26 -12.39
C LEU A 170 -13.97 -1.55 -11.57
N GLN A 171 -12.83 -2.23 -11.37
CA GLN A 171 -12.80 -3.47 -10.58
C GLN A 171 -13.27 -3.25 -9.13
N MET A 172 -13.00 -2.07 -8.55
CA MET A 172 -13.55 -1.68 -7.24
C MET A 172 -15.04 -1.36 -7.31
N ALA A 173 -15.47 -0.65 -8.35
CA ALA A 173 -16.87 -0.24 -8.55
C ALA A 173 -17.82 -1.41 -8.86
N GLU A 174 -17.31 -2.51 -9.41
CA GLU A 174 -18.05 -3.76 -9.63
C GLU A 174 -18.41 -4.49 -8.32
N GLN A 175 -17.74 -4.15 -7.22
CA GLN A 175 -18.03 -4.79 -5.95
C GLN A 175 -19.21 -4.13 -5.23
N PRO A 176 -19.98 -4.90 -4.42
CA PRO A 176 -20.95 -4.32 -3.51
C PRO A 176 -20.32 -3.28 -2.58
N ASP A 177 -21.12 -2.29 -2.20
CA ASP A 177 -20.76 -1.24 -1.25
C ASP A 177 -19.56 -0.41 -1.72
N PHE A 178 -19.44 -0.13 -3.02
CA PHE A 178 -18.36 0.68 -3.59
C PHE A 178 -18.18 2.02 -2.84
N TYR A 179 -19.27 2.75 -2.61
CA TYR A 179 -19.28 4.03 -1.89
C TYR A 179 -18.58 3.92 -0.52
N ASP A 180 -18.87 2.85 0.19
CA ASP A 180 -18.39 2.59 1.55
C ASP A 180 -16.91 2.15 1.60
N ARG A 181 -16.37 1.68 0.48
CA ARG A 181 -15.04 1.06 0.39
C ARG A 181 -14.00 1.97 -0.24
N ILE A 182 -14.43 2.96 -1.01
CA ILE A 182 -13.55 3.88 -1.73
C ILE A 182 -13.33 5.17 -0.93
N PHE A 183 -12.08 5.59 -0.81
CA PHE A 183 -11.64 6.80 -0.12
C PHE A 183 -10.90 7.69 -1.13
N PRO A 184 -11.61 8.52 -1.91
CA PRO A 184 -11.00 9.33 -2.94
C PRO A 184 -10.27 10.56 -2.38
N ILE A 185 -9.11 10.87 -2.96
CA ILE A 185 -8.38 12.13 -2.80
C ILE A 185 -8.35 12.80 -4.17
N VAL A 186 -9.09 13.89 -4.33
CA VAL A 186 -9.23 14.56 -5.64
C VAL A 186 -8.20 15.67 -5.76
N GLN A 187 -7.36 15.58 -6.78
CA GLN A 187 -6.36 16.60 -7.08
C GLN A 187 -6.98 17.79 -7.84
N PRO A 188 -6.37 18.98 -7.73
CA PRO A 188 -6.90 20.19 -8.38
C PRO A 188 -7.06 20.10 -9.90
N ASP A 189 -6.23 19.29 -10.56
CA ASP A 189 -6.19 19.13 -12.01
C ASP A 189 -7.35 18.27 -12.55
N ALA A 190 -7.93 17.38 -11.74
CA ALA A 190 -9.04 16.51 -12.14
C ALA A 190 -10.35 17.28 -12.43
N ALA A 191 -10.53 18.46 -11.83
CA ALA A 191 -11.65 19.38 -12.08
C ALA A 191 -13.08 18.78 -12.05
N ILE A 192 -13.29 17.66 -11.35
CA ILE A 192 -14.53 16.86 -11.43
C ILE A 192 -15.78 17.55 -10.87
N PHE A 193 -15.63 18.61 -10.06
CA PHE A 193 -16.75 19.32 -9.45
C PHE A 193 -17.50 20.26 -10.41
N LYS A 194 -16.94 20.53 -11.59
CA LYS A 194 -17.58 21.37 -12.62
C LYS A 194 -18.20 20.45 -13.67
N PRO A 195 -19.54 20.49 -13.89
CA PRO A 195 -20.19 19.62 -14.87
C PRO A 195 -19.59 19.69 -16.27
N LEU A 196 -19.25 20.89 -16.75
CA LEU A 196 -18.61 21.08 -18.06
C LEU A 196 -17.23 20.41 -18.13
N GLU A 197 -16.45 20.48 -17.05
CA GLU A 197 -15.14 19.83 -17.01
C GLU A 197 -15.25 18.31 -16.97
N ARG A 198 -16.31 17.73 -16.37
CA ARG A 198 -16.52 16.27 -16.39
C ARG A 198 -16.77 15.72 -17.78
N ILE A 199 -17.41 16.51 -18.66
CA ILE A 199 -17.70 16.10 -20.05
C ILE A 199 -16.40 15.82 -20.82
N ARG A 200 -15.30 16.49 -20.51
CA ARG A 200 -14.01 16.25 -21.20
C ARG A 200 -13.49 14.81 -21.04
N TYR A 201 -13.85 14.13 -19.95
CA TYR A 201 -13.49 12.73 -19.74
C TYR A 201 -14.38 11.79 -20.55
N ILE A 202 -15.65 12.16 -20.73
CA ILE A 202 -16.56 11.47 -21.63
C ILE A 202 -16.02 11.54 -23.07
N GLU A 203 -15.70 12.74 -23.53
CA GLU A 203 -15.13 12.99 -24.86
C GLU A 203 -13.80 12.25 -25.06
N HIS A 204 -12.94 12.22 -24.03
CA HIS A 204 -11.68 11.48 -24.07
C HIS A 204 -11.90 10.00 -24.38
N TRP A 205 -12.76 9.32 -23.61
CA TRP A 205 -12.98 7.88 -23.79
C TRP A 205 -13.74 7.56 -25.09
N GLU A 206 -14.70 8.38 -25.49
CA GLU A 206 -15.33 8.25 -26.82
C GLU A 206 -14.32 8.41 -27.95
N GLY A 207 -13.40 9.36 -27.83
CA GLY A 207 -12.31 9.56 -28.77
C GLY A 207 -11.34 8.37 -28.84
N GLN A 208 -10.98 7.77 -27.69
CA GLN A 208 -10.12 6.58 -27.65
C GLN A 208 -10.80 5.38 -28.34
N ILE A 209 -12.10 5.15 -28.07
CA ILE A 209 -12.89 4.09 -28.70
C ILE A 209 -12.92 4.30 -30.22
N ALA A 210 -13.33 5.49 -30.67
CA ALA A 210 -13.45 5.80 -32.09
C ALA A 210 -12.11 5.68 -32.84
N ALA A 211 -11.01 6.12 -32.23
CA ALA A 211 -9.68 6.02 -32.81
C ALA A 211 -9.23 4.56 -32.97
N LEU A 212 -9.45 3.72 -31.94
CA LEU A 212 -9.06 2.31 -31.97
C LEU A 212 -9.92 1.51 -32.97
N GLU A 213 -11.24 1.75 -33.00
CA GLU A 213 -12.13 1.16 -34.01
C GLU A 213 -11.73 1.52 -35.43
N ALA A 214 -11.41 2.80 -35.67
CA ALA A 214 -10.98 3.27 -36.99
C ALA A 214 -9.65 2.63 -37.41
N ALA A 215 -8.72 2.41 -36.48
CA ALA A 215 -7.48 1.68 -36.74
C ALA A 215 -7.73 0.20 -37.05
N MET A 216 -8.60 -0.46 -36.27
CA MET A 216 -8.94 -1.88 -36.47
C MET A 216 -9.65 -2.15 -37.80
N LYS A 217 -10.45 -1.20 -38.31
CA LYS A 217 -11.09 -1.31 -39.63
C LYS A 217 -10.10 -1.31 -40.80
N LYS A 218 -8.85 -0.88 -40.60
CA LYS A 218 -7.81 -0.82 -41.65
C LYS A 218 -7.02 -2.12 -41.79
N VAL A 219 -7.22 -3.08 -40.88
CA VAL A 219 -6.51 -4.37 -40.87
C VAL A 219 -7.50 -5.53 -41.03
N SER A 220 -6.99 -6.73 -41.28
CA SER A 220 -7.83 -7.94 -41.31
C SER A 220 -8.46 -8.18 -39.94
N SER A 221 -9.71 -8.66 -39.92
CA SER A 221 -10.45 -8.98 -38.69
C SER A 221 -9.92 -10.23 -37.96
N ALA A 222 -9.03 -10.99 -38.59
CA ALA A 222 -8.40 -12.17 -38.00
C ALA A 222 -7.31 -11.79 -37.00
N ASN A 223 -7.21 -12.54 -35.90
CA ASN A 223 -6.12 -12.45 -34.90
C ASN A 223 -5.96 -11.08 -34.23
N LEU A 224 -7.07 -10.43 -33.85
CA LEU A 224 -7.08 -9.13 -33.16
C LEU A 224 -7.23 -9.24 -31.63
N GLN A 225 -6.81 -10.36 -31.04
CA GLN A 225 -6.79 -10.51 -29.58
C GLN A 225 -5.84 -9.47 -28.95
N GLY A 226 -6.19 -8.98 -27.76
CA GLY A 226 -5.58 -7.83 -27.11
C GLY A 226 -6.31 -6.53 -27.43
N PHE A 227 -6.48 -6.21 -28.73
CA PHE A 227 -7.09 -4.95 -29.15
C PHE A 227 -8.60 -4.90 -28.89
N ARG A 228 -9.30 -6.03 -29.05
CA ARG A 228 -10.74 -6.12 -28.73
C ARG A 228 -10.97 -5.93 -27.24
N GLU A 229 -10.14 -6.53 -26.41
CA GLU A 229 -10.19 -6.39 -24.95
C GLU A 229 -9.95 -4.95 -24.50
N ASP A 230 -9.09 -4.20 -25.21
CA ASP A 230 -8.88 -2.77 -24.94
C ASP A 230 -10.11 -1.93 -25.34
N ILE A 231 -10.78 -2.24 -26.47
CA ILE A 231 -12.08 -1.63 -26.82
C ILE A 231 -13.13 -1.92 -25.75
N ASP A 232 -13.24 -3.17 -25.31
CA ASP A 232 -14.20 -3.58 -24.29
C ASP A 232 -13.95 -2.82 -22.98
N LEU A 233 -12.67 -2.68 -22.60
CA LEU A 233 -12.27 -1.88 -21.45
C LEU A 233 -12.68 -0.42 -21.61
N TYR A 234 -12.34 0.24 -22.72
CA TYR A 234 -12.66 1.66 -22.93
C TYR A 234 -14.17 1.89 -22.93
N THR A 235 -14.93 0.96 -23.49
CA THR A 235 -16.39 0.97 -23.49
C THR A 235 -16.94 0.84 -22.07
N ALA A 236 -16.40 -0.07 -21.26
CA ALA A 236 -16.79 -0.22 -19.85
C ALA A 236 -16.45 1.04 -19.03
N ILE A 237 -15.28 1.64 -19.24
CA ILE A 237 -14.87 2.90 -18.60
C ILE A 237 -15.86 4.00 -18.99
N ARG A 238 -16.11 4.17 -20.29
CA ARG A 238 -17.04 5.17 -20.80
C ARG A 238 -18.45 5.01 -20.23
N ALA A 239 -18.93 3.78 -20.08
CA ALA A 239 -20.25 3.50 -19.53
C ALA A 239 -20.35 3.91 -18.05
N MET A 240 -19.26 3.79 -17.28
CA MET A 240 -19.29 3.98 -15.82
C MET A 240 -18.70 5.29 -15.31
N ILE A 241 -17.85 5.96 -16.07
CA ILE A 241 -17.12 7.14 -15.60
C ILE A 241 -18.07 8.25 -15.11
N ALA A 242 -19.20 8.49 -15.79
CA ALA A 242 -20.16 9.50 -15.36
C ALA A 242 -20.74 9.19 -13.97
N ARG A 243 -21.13 7.94 -13.72
CA ARG A 243 -21.66 7.47 -12.44
C ARG A 243 -20.61 7.51 -11.33
N ILE A 244 -19.37 7.10 -11.64
CA ILE A 244 -18.28 7.13 -10.65
C ILE A 244 -17.96 8.58 -10.26
N LEU A 245 -17.90 9.49 -11.23
CA LEU A 245 -17.67 10.91 -10.96
C LEU A 245 -18.82 11.54 -10.19
N GLU A 246 -20.08 11.14 -10.45
CA GLU A 246 -21.23 11.56 -9.65
C GLU A 246 -21.06 11.18 -8.18
N ILE A 247 -20.71 9.92 -7.91
CA ILE A 247 -20.40 9.43 -6.55
C ILE A 247 -19.31 10.27 -5.90
N PHE A 248 -18.18 10.51 -6.59
CA PHE A 248 -17.09 11.30 -6.05
C PHE A 248 -17.46 12.76 -5.80
N THR A 249 -18.36 13.33 -6.58
CA THR A 249 -18.83 14.70 -6.35
C THR A 249 -19.81 14.83 -5.18
N ASP A 250 -20.50 13.75 -4.82
CA ASP A 250 -21.39 13.69 -3.65
C ASP A 250 -20.62 13.39 -2.35
N MET A 251 -19.46 12.75 -2.47
CA MET A 251 -18.56 12.51 -1.34
C MET A 251 -17.91 13.78 -0.83
N ARG A 252 -17.79 13.89 0.50
CA ARG A 252 -16.85 14.83 1.11
C ARG A 252 -15.42 14.30 0.90
N VAL A 253 -14.80 14.74 -0.19
CA VAL A 253 -13.41 14.40 -0.50
C VAL A 253 -12.44 15.25 0.32
N LEU A 254 -11.24 14.73 0.56
CA LEU A 254 -10.16 15.53 1.12
C LEU A 254 -9.67 16.56 0.10
N THR A 255 -9.66 17.82 0.50
CA THR A 255 -9.11 18.92 -0.30
C THR A 255 -7.67 19.25 0.08
N PRO A 256 -6.86 19.83 -0.82
CA PRO A 256 -5.49 20.23 -0.49
C PRO A 256 -5.35 21.11 0.78
N PRO A 257 -6.22 22.13 1.02
CA PRO A 257 -6.17 22.92 2.25
C PRO A 257 -6.39 22.11 3.53
N GLU A 258 -7.30 21.13 3.51
CA GLU A 258 -7.53 20.25 4.66
C GLU A 258 -6.32 19.34 4.91
N VAL A 259 -5.65 18.88 3.86
CA VAL A 259 -4.40 18.11 3.97
C VAL A 259 -3.27 18.97 4.55
N GLU A 260 -3.18 20.24 4.20
CA GLU A 260 -2.19 21.17 4.78
C GLU A 260 -2.46 21.41 6.27
N GLN A 261 -3.72 21.59 6.66
CA GLN A 261 -4.09 21.91 8.04
C GLN A 261 -4.10 20.70 8.98
N HIS A 262 -4.58 19.55 8.52
CA HIS A 262 -4.85 18.38 9.34
C HIS A 262 -4.05 17.14 8.91
N GLY A 263 -3.18 17.26 7.91
CA GLY A 263 -2.51 16.10 7.32
C GLY A 263 -3.54 15.12 6.74
N TYR A 264 -3.25 13.83 6.87
CA TYR A 264 -4.15 12.77 6.41
C TYR A 264 -5.04 12.21 7.53
N ILE A 265 -5.18 12.92 8.65
CA ILE A 265 -5.98 12.46 9.79
C ILE A 265 -7.42 12.11 9.39
N PRO A 266 -8.16 12.95 8.63
CA PRO A 266 -9.55 12.61 8.27
C PRO A 266 -9.67 11.34 7.43
N LEU A 267 -8.70 11.07 6.55
CA LEU A 267 -8.64 9.83 5.76
C LEU A 267 -8.44 8.61 6.66
N LEU A 268 -7.44 8.70 7.54
CA LEU A 268 -7.06 7.61 8.44
C LEU A 268 -8.22 7.28 9.39
N ASP A 269 -8.86 8.30 9.97
CA ASP A 269 -10.00 8.14 10.88
C ASP A 269 -11.22 7.54 10.15
N ALA A 270 -11.49 7.95 8.90
CA ALA A 270 -12.58 7.40 8.10
C ALA A 270 -12.37 5.91 7.79
N ILE A 271 -11.14 5.52 7.41
CA ILE A 271 -10.79 4.12 7.15
C ILE A 271 -10.88 3.30 8.45
N GLU A 272 -10.32 3.78 9.57
CA GLU A 272 -10.40 3.10 10.86
C GLU A 272 -11.85 2.95 11.35
N ALA A 273 -12.70 3.95 11.15
CA ALA A 273 -14.13 3.87 11.44
C ALA A 273 -14.81 2.78 10.61
N LYS A 274 -14.53 2.73 9.30
CA LYS A 274 -15.08 1.68 8.43
C LYS A 274 -14.59 0.29 8.81
N MET A 275 -13.32 0.16 9.16
CA MET A 275 -12.74 -1.10 9.65
C MET A 275 -13.41 -1.58 10.94
N ARG A 276 -13.77 -0.67 11.85
CA ARG A 276 -14.54 -1.01 13.05
C ARG A 276 -15.95 -1.47 12.70
N GLN A 277 -16.65 -0.73 11.84
CA GLN A 277 -18.00 -1.09 11.39
C GLN A 277 -18.04 -2.48 10.75
N ASP A 278 -17.05 -2.83 9.91
CA ASP A 278 -16.99 -4.14 9.25
C ASP A 278 -16.61 -5.29 10.18
N ARG A 279 -15.97 -5.00 11.32
CA ARG A 279 -15.72 -6.01 12.38
C ARG A 279 -16.98 -6.28 13.21
N GLU A 280 -17.86 -5.30 13.32
CA GLU A 280 -19.09 -5.38 14.12
C GLU A 280 -20.29 -5.95 13.33
N LYS A 281 -20.25 -5.95 11.99
CA LYS A 281 -21.27 -6.62 11.16
C LYS A 281 -21.20 -8.15 11.34
N PRO A 282 -22.33 -8.83 11.63
CA PRO A 282 -22.39 -10.29 11.66
C PRO A 282 -21.97 -10.87 10.31
N ARG A 283 -21.14 -11.92 10.32
CA ARG A 283 -20.74 -12.66 9.12
C ARG A 283 -21.89 -13.46 8.53
#